data_AF-A0A7C7UW67-F1
#
_entry.id   AF-A0A7C7UW67-F1
#
_cell.length_a   1.000
_cell.length_b   1.000
_cell.length_c   1.000
_cell.angle_alpha   90.00
_cell.angle_beta   90.00
_cell.angle_gamma   90.00
#
_symmetry.space_group_name_H-M   'P 1'
#
loop_
_entity.id
_entity.type
_entity.pdbx_description
1 polymer ?
#
loop_
_entity_poly.entity_id
_entity_poly.type
_entity_poly.pdbx_seq_one_letter_code
_entity_poly.pdbx_strand_id
1 'polypeptide(L)'
;NARDIWDTTAPYNLVSTMRASFWVLGPLLAREHKARVSLPGGCAIGTRPVDLHLDGLKALGAQIDIEEGYAVAHAPKGGLVGAHIKFPLVSVGATHQVLMAAVLARGETVIENAAAEPEIGDVARCLVKMGAKIDGIDSHTLTIQGVSQLEGAVHRVVPDRIEAGTYAMAVAATGGDVTLLGARAEHFQRRVGGGVQRLCRHLEPRECGGD
;
A
#
# COMPACT_ATOMS: atom_id res chain seq x y z
N ASN A 1 19.41 1.22 -7.48
CA ASN A 1 18.79 2.57 -7.41
C ASN A 1 18.00 2.82 -8.67
N ALA A 2 16.68 2.99 -8.57
CA ALA A 2 15.78 3.24 -9.69
C ALA A 2 15.86 4.69 -10.21
N ARG A 3 17.08 5.23 -10.37
CA ARG A 3 17.29 6.61 -10.87
C ARG A 3 16.72 6.76 -12.28
N ASP A 4 16.93 5.76 -13.13
CA ASP A 4 16.44 5.76 -14.50
C ASP A 4 15.43 4.64 -14.70
N ILE A 5 14.22 4.98 -15.17
CA ILE A 5 13.19 4.03 -15.59
C ILE A 5 13.20 3.99 -17.11
N TRP A 6 13.61 2.84 -17.67
CA TRP A 6 13.70 2.66 -19.12
C TRP A 6 12.43 2.06 -19.73
N ASP A 7 11.59 1.42 -18.93
CA ASP A 7 10.28 0.90 -19.34
C ASP A 7 9.23 1.17 -18.25
N THR A 8 8.05 1.60 -18.69
CA THR A 8 6.88 1.90 -17.86
C THR A 8 5.80 0.81 -17.99
N THR A 9 6.18 -0.32 -18.58
CA THR A 9 5.30 -1.46 -18.84
C THR A 9 5.47 -2.53 -17.79
N ALA A 10 4.37 -2.95 -17.15
CA ALA A 10 4.31 -4.17 -16.35
C ALA A 10 3.59 -5.27 -17.16
N PRO A 11 4.35 -6.25 -17.70
CA PRO A 11 3.83 -7.20 -18.67
C PRO A 11 2.96 -8.30 -18.03
N TYR A 12 2.07 -8.89 -18.84
CA TYR A 12 1.13 -9.92 -18.43
C TYR A 12 1.79 -11.11 -17.71
N ASN A 13 2.94 -11.60 -18.17
CA ASN A 13 3.63 -12.74 -17.54
C ASN A 13 4.01 -12.48 -16.07
N LEU A 14 4.25 -11.22 -15.68
CA LEU A 14 4.52 -10.85 -14.29
C LEU A 14 3.25 -10.53 -13.51
N VAL A 15 2.26 -9.87 -14.13
CA VAL A 15 1.03 -9.49 -13.40
C VAL A 15 0.08 -10.69 -13.21
N SER A 16 0.04 -11.62 -14.17
CA SER A 16 -0.77 -12.85 -14.07
C SER A 16 -0.31 -13.77 -12.94
N THR A 17 0.98 -13.76 -12.58
CA THR A 17 1.52 -14.56 -11.48
C THR A 17 1.31 -13.88 -10.12
N MET A 18 1.32 -12.54 -10.07
CA MET A 18 1.11 -11.78 -8.85
C MET A 18 0.25 -10.53 -9.10
N ARG A 19 -1.02 -10.58 -8.66
CA ARG A 19 -1.96 -9.44 -8.79
C ARG A 19 -1.44 -8.14 -8.17
N ALA A 20 -0.67 -8.22 -7.07
CA ALA A 20 -0.10 -7.05 -6.41
C ALA A 20 0.85 -6.25 -7.32
N SER A 21 1.38 -6.87 -8.39
CA SER A 21 2.15 -6.17 -9.43
C SER A 21 1.36 -5.04 -10.08
N PHE A 22 0.01 -5.07 -10.06
CA PHE A 22 -0.81 -3.98 -10.58
C PHE A 22 -0.57 -2.64 -9.84
N TRP A 23 -0.09 -2.68 -8.60
CA TRP A 23 0.08 -1.48 -7.78
C TRP A 23 1.16 -0.53 -8.32
N VAL A 24 2.08 -1.00 -9.16
CA VAL A 24 3.12 -0.17 -9.78
C VAL A 24 2.54 0.88 -10.74
N LEU A 25 1.29 0.72 -11.19
CA LEU A 25 0.60 1.69 -12.05
C LEU A 25 0.61 3.10 -11.46
N GLY A 26 0.32 3.24 -10.15
CA GLY A 26 0.27 4.53 -9.46
C GLY A 26 1.61 5.28 -9.43
N PRO A 27 2.68 4.72 -8.83
CA PRO A 27 3.98 5.38 -8.77
C PRO A 27 4.63 5.58 -10.14
N LEU A 28 4.46 4.65 -11.10
CA LEU A 28 4.94 4.86 -12.47
C LEU A 28 4.22 6.03 -13.14
N LEU A 29 2.89 6.10 -13.01
CA LEU A 29 2.12 7.20 -13.58
C LEU A 29 2.47 8.54 -12.94
N ALA A 30 2.67 8.58 -11.62
CA ALA A 30 3.00 9.80 -10.91
C ALA A 30 4.39 10.33 -11.28
N ARG A 31 5.37 9.43 -11.47
CA ARG A 31 6.76 9.79 -11.77
C ARG A 31 7.05 9.97 -13.27
N GLU A 32 6.60 9.04 -14.10
CA GLU A 32 6.93 8.97 -15.54
C GLU A 32 5.80 9.54 -16.42
N HIS A 33 4.68 9.94 -15.81
CA HIS A 33 3.50 10.50 -16.49
C HIS A 33 2.81 9.57 -17.48
N LYS A 34 3.28 8.32 -17.61
CA LYS A 34 2.70 7.26 -18.40
C LYS A 34 3.00 5.91 -17.76
N ALA A 35 2.09 4.97 -17.91
CA ALA A 35 2.29 3.60 -17.46
C ALA A 35 1.38 2.64 -18.23
N ARG A 36 1.87 1.44 -18.52
CA ARG A 36 1.09 0.37 -19.17
C ARG A 36 1.16 -0.89 -18.33
N VAL A 37 0.10 -1.22 -17.61
CA VAL A 37 0.12 -2.33 -16.63
C VAL A 37 -0.96 -3.33 -16.99
N SER A 38 -0.59 -4.61 -17.12
CA SER A 38 -1.57 -5.65 -17.42
C SER A 38 -2.64 -5.73 -16.33
N LEU A 39 -3.90 -5.88 -16.73
CA LEU A 39 -4.99 -6.09 -15.78
C LEU A 39 -4.85 -7.47 -15.14
N PRO A 40 -4.99 -7.58 -13.81
CA PRO A 40 -4.98 -8.89 -13.17
C PRO A 40 -6.23 -9.68 -13.58
N GLY A 41 -6.03 -10.96 -13.91
CA GLY A 41 -7.13 -11.88 -14.21
C GLY A 41 -7.92 -12.32 -12.97
N GLY A 42 -8.69 -13.40 -13.14
CA GLY A 42 -9.42 -14.04 -12.05
C GLY A 42 -8.51 -14.55 -10.92
N CYS A 43 -9.05 -14.73 -9.72
CA CYS A 43 -8.32 -15.37 -8.63
C CYS A 43 -9.21 -16.38 -7.89
N ALA A 44 -8.61 -17.50 -7.47
CA ALA A 44 -9.30 -18.60 -6.80
C ALA A 44 -10.03 -18.21 -5.50
N ILE A 45 -9.58 -17.15 -4.82
CA ILE A 45 -10.20 -16.66 -3.58
C ILE A 45 -11.54 -15.95 -3.84
N GLY A 46 -11.74 -15.42 -5.05
CA GLY A 46 -12.94 -14.68 -5.43
C GLY A 46 -12.67 -13.50 -6.38
N THR A 47 -13.76 -12.83 -6.76
CA THR A 47 -13.73 -11.62 -7.58
C THR A 47 -13.07 -10.49 -6.79
N ARG A 48 -12.09 -9.83 -7.41
CA ARG A 48 -11.37 -8.70 -6.82
C ARG A 48 -11.06 -7.71 -7.94
N PRO A 49 -12.05 -6.88 -8.31
CA PRO A 49 -11.90 -5.90 -9.38
C PRO A 49 -10.86 -4.84 -9.01
N VAL A 50 -10.40 -4.11 -10.03
CA VAL A 50 -9.44 -3.01 -9.89
C VAL A 50 -10.09 -1.64 -10.18
N ASP A 51 -11.40 -1.58 -10.21
CA ASP A 51 -12.21 -0.37 -10.38
C ASP A 51 -11.77 0.76 -9.44
N LEU A 52 -11.66 0.48 -8.13
CA LEU A 52 -11.27 1.51 -7.14
C LEU A 52 -9.86 2.06 -7.36
N HIS A 53 -8.96 1.24 -7.90
CA HIS A 53 -7.62 1.69 -8.27
C HIS A 53 -7.69 2.69 -9.41
N LEU A 54 -8.41 2.31 -10.48
CA LEU A 54 -8.56 3.13 -11.67
C LEU A 54 -9.30 4.44 -11.37
N ASP A 55 -10.39 4.36 -10.61
CA ASP A 55 -11.20 5.52 -10.25
C ASP A 55 -10.42 6.49 -9.35
N GLY A 56 -9.63 5.98 -8.41
CA GLY A 56 -8.75 6.80 -7.58
C GLY A 56 -7.69 7.55 -8.40
N LEU A 57 -7.06 6.88 -9.38
CA LEU A 57 -6.09 7.54 -10.26
C LEU A 57 -6.76 8.53 -11.22
N LYS A 58 -7.95 8.20 -11.76
CA LYS A 58 -8.75 9.12 -12.58
C LYS A 58 -9.16 10.37 -11.80
N ALA A 59 -9.49 10.22 -10.51
CA ALA A 59 -9.77 11.36 -9.64
C ALA A 59 -8.56 12.29 -9.48
N LEU A 60 -7.33 11.75 -9.56
CA LEU A 60 -6.10 12.55 -9.62
C LEU A 60 -5.81 13.14 -11.03
N GLY A 61 -6.78 13.05 -11.95
CA GLY A 61 -6.69 13.59 -13.31
C GLY A 61 -6.09 12.63 -14.35
N ALA A 62 -5.83 11.36 -14.01
CA ALA A 62 -5.32 10.39 -14.96
C ALA A 62 -6.34 10.08 -16.08
N GLN A 63 -5.85 9.98 -17.31
CA GLN A 63 -6.57 9.36 -18.42
C GLN A 63 -6.17 7.90 -18.48
N ILE A 64 -7.14 6.99 -18.43
CA ILE A 64 -6.87 5.55 -18.41
C ILE A 64 -7.81 4.82 -19.37
N ASP A 65 -7.22 4.19 -20.37
CA ASP A 65 -7.89 3.33 -21.33
C ASP A 65 -7.52 1.87 -21.12
N ILE A 66 -8.45 0.98 -21.45
CA ILE A 66 -8.21 -0.47 -21.40
C ILE A 66 -8.00 -0.98 -22.82
N GLU A 67 -6.76 -1.36 -23.12
CA GLU A 67 -6.35 -1.83 -24.44
C GLU A 67 -5.72 -3.21 -24.31
N GLU A 68 -6.26 -4.21 -25.03
CA GLU A 68 -5.70 -5.57 -25.08
C GLU A 68 -5.43 -6.20 -23.69
N GLY A 69 -6.26 -5.88 -22.69
CA GLY A 69 -6.08 -6.38 -21.31
C GLY A 69 -5.02 -5.64 -20.50
N TYR A 70 -4.61 -4.44 -20.92
CA TYR A 70 -3.75 -3.53 -20.18
C TYR A 70 -4.50 -2.25 -19.80
N ALA A 71 -4.21 -1.75 -18.60
CA ALA A 71 -4.48 -0.37 -18.25
C ALA A 71 -3.37 0.51 -18.83
N VAL A 72 -3.72 1.32 -19.82
CA VAL A 72 -2.84 2.31 -20.46
C VAL A 72 -3.19 3.66 -19.85
N ALA A 73 -2.31 4.18 -19.00
CA ALA A 73 -2.55 5.38 -18.23
C ALA A 73 -1.60 6.52 -18.62
N HIS A 74 -2.16 7.73 -18.70
CA HIS A 74 -1.45 8.97 -18.98
C HIS A 74 -1.83 10.04 -17.96
N ALA A 75 -0.83 10.73 -17.42
CA ALA A 75 -1.06 11.89 -16.57
C ALA A 75 -1.32 13.13 -17.44
N PRO A 76 -2.11 14.10 -16.95
CA PRO A 76 -2.36 15.32 -17.70
C PRO A 76 -1.09 16.18 -17.76
N LYS A 77 -1.13 17.26 -18.56
CA LYS A 77 0.04 18.14 -18.73
C LYS A 77 0.53 18.67 -17.38
N GLY A 78 1.80 18.41 -17.09
CA GLY A 78 2.49 18.75 -15.85
C GLY A 78 2.18 17.86 -14.65
N GLY A 79 1.63 16.67 -14.87
CA GLY A 79 1.47 15.63 -13.86
C GLY A 79 0.08 15.58 -13.24
N LEU A 80 -0.11 14.59 -12.35
CA LEU A 80 -1.34 14.39 -11.60
C LEU A 80 -1.70 15.63 -10.77
N VAL A 81 -2.97 15.76 -10.41
CA VAL A 81 -3.51 16.87 -9.62
C VAL A 81 -4.21 16.29 -8.41
N GLY A 82 -3.98 16.88 -7.24
CA GLY A 82 -4.61 16.44 -6.01
C GLY A 82 -6.13 16.59 -6.05
N ALA A 83 -6.82 15.70 -5.34
CA ALA A 83 -8.27 15.62 -5.33
C ALA A 83 -8.80 15.09 -3.99
N HIS A 84 -10.10 15.29 -3.76
CA HIS A 84 -10.81 14.64 -2.66
C HIS A 84 -11.42 13.33 -3.17
N ILE A 85 -10.92 12.21 -2.64
CA ILE A 85 -11.27 10.85 -3.04
C ILE A 85 -11.94 10.17 -1.85
N LYS A 86 -13.16 9.67 -2.04
CA LYS A 86 -13.86 8.88 -1.03
C LYS A 86 -14.11 7.49 -1.56
N PHE A 87 -13.45 6.49 -0.99
CA PHE A 87 -13.66 5.11 -1.42
C PHE A 87 -15.03 4.59 -0.93
N PRO A 88 -15.84 3.98 -1.81
CA PRO A 88 -17.13 3.39 -1.41
C PRO A 88 -16.95 2.17 -0.51
N LEU A 89 -15.80 1.48 -0.60
CA LEU A 89 -15.42 0.36 0.26
C LEU A 89 -13.92 0.42 0.57
N VAL A 90 -13.54 -0.08 1.75
CA VAL A 90 -12.14 -0.10 2.18
C VAL A 90 -11.35 -1.05 1.30
N SER A 91 -10.31 -0.54 0.63
CA SER A 91 -9.41 -1.32 -0.22
C SER A 91 -7.95 -1.01 0.10
N VAL A 92 -7.23 -2.00 0.60
CA VAL A 92 -5.79 -1.91 0.91
C VAL A 92 -4.99 -1.59 -0.35
N GLY A 93 -5.28 -2.27 -1.47
CA GLY A 93 -4.55 -2.06 -2.72
C GLY A 93 -4.81 -0.69 -3.32
N ALA A 94 -6.07 -0.25 -3.36
CA ALA A 94 -6.41 1.04 -3.94
C ALA A 94 -5.83 2.19 -3.10
N THR A 95 -5.93 2.08 -1.76
CA THR A 95 -5.31 3.07 -0.85
C THR A 95 -3.80 3.14 -1.06
N HIS A 96 -3.09 2.02 -1.13
CA HIS A 96 -1.65 2.00 -1.41
C HIS A 96 -1.31 2.71 -2.72
N GLN A 97 -1.98 2.33 -3.81
CA GLN A 97 -1.66 2.83 -5.13
C GLN A 97 -1.95 4.33 -5.26
N VAL A 98 -3.10 4.78 -4.75
CA VAL A 98 -3.49 6.19 -4.77
C VAL A 98 -2.60 7.01 -3.85
N LEU A 99 -2.25 6.52 -2.66
CA LEU A 99 -1.29 7.16 -1.76
C LEU A 99 0.06 7.39 -2.46
N MET A 100 0.62 6.35 -3.09
CA MET A 100 1.89 6.46 -3.82
C MET A 100 1.80 7.39 -5.04
N ALA A 101 0.63 7.55 -5.65
CA ALA A 101 0.45 8.49 -6.75
C ALA A 101 0.30 9.94 -6.24
N ALA A 102 -0.47 10.12 -5.16
CA ALA A 102 -0.81 11.42 -4.58
C ALA A 102 0.41 12.19 -4.06
N VAL A 103 1.44 11.50 -3.58
CA VAL A 103 2.66 12.17 -3.04
C VAL A 103 3.39 13.01 -4.09
N LEU A 104 3.23 12.74 -5.39
CA LEU A 104 3.79 13.56 -6.48
C LEU A 104 2.72 14.32 -7.27
N ALA A 105 1.43 14.21 -6.89
CA ALA A 105 0.35 14.96 -7.53
C ALA A 105 0.40 16.42 -7.09
N ARG A 106 0.09 17.38 -7.96
CA ARG A 106 0.13 18.81 -7.59
C ARG A 106 -1.05 19.19 -6.71
N GLY A 107 -0.77 19.80 -5.57
CA GLY A 107 -1.79 20.26 -4.63
C GLY A 107 -2.09 19.22 -3.54
N GLU A 108 -3.22 19.42 -2.86
CA GLU A 108 -3.67 18.56 -1.77
C GLU A 108 -4.51 17.40 -2.30
N THR A 109 -4.27 16.19 -1.78
CA THR A 109 -5.15 15.03 -1.93
C THR A 109 -5.69 14.62 -0.58
N VAL A 110 -7.00 14.41 -0.48
CA VAL A 110 -7.64 13.82 0.70
C VAL A 110 -8.22 12.47 0.31
N ILE A 111 -7.81 11.41 1.00
CA ILE A 111 -8.34 10.05 0.80
C ILE A 111 -9.20 9.70 2.02
N GLU A 112 -10.52 9.69 1.85
CA GLU A 112 -11.49 9.24 2.85
C GLU A 112 -11.82 7.76 2.71
N ASN A 113 -12.17 7.14 3.84
CA ASN A 113 -12.43 5.70 3.94
C ASN A 113 -11.22 4.87 3.47
N ALA A 114 -10.02 5.39 3.76
CA ALA A 114 -8.76 4.73 3.49
C ALA A 114 -8.63 3.44 4.31
N ALA A 115 -7.90 2.47 3.74
CA ALA A 115 -7.39 1.34 4.47
C ALA A 115 -6.47 1.82 5.62
N ALA A 116 -6.60 1.20 6.78
CA ALA A 116 -5.87 1.56 8.01
C ALA A 116 -5.08 0.37 8.58
N GLU A 117 -4.79 -0.60 7.71
CA GLU A 117 -3.93 -1.73 8.00
C GLU A 117 -2.48 -1.25 8.24
N PRO A 118 -1.70 -1.92 9.11
CA PRO A 118 -0.34 -1.49 9.46
C PRO A 118 0.58 -1.28 8.25
N GLU A 119 0.36 -2.04 7.18
CA GLU A 119 1.11 -1.97 5.93
C GLU A 119 0.89 -0.63 5.21
N ILE A 120 -0.30 -0.03 5.29
CA ILE A 120 -0.58 1.31 4.74
C ILE A 120 0.24 2.35 5.47
N GLY A 121 0.23 2.30 6.81
CA GLY A 121 1.01 3.20 7.63
C GLY A 121 2.52 3.04 7.40
N ASP A 122 2.99 1.82 7.16
CA ASP A 122 4.40 1.55 6.87
C ASP A 122 4.85 2.20 5.56
N VAL A 123 4.06 2.06 4.49
CA VAL A 123 4.31 2.73 3.22
C VAL A 123 4.25 4.25 3.39
N ALA A 124 3.26 4.78 4.11
CA ALA A 124 3.17 6.22 4.38
C ALA A 124 4.42 6.74 5.11
N ARG A 125 4.87 6.04 6.15
CA ARG A 125 6.10 6.39 6.90
C ARG A 125 7.36 6.26 6.03
N CYS A 126 7.41 5.29 5.13
CA CYS A 126 8.49 5.16 4.14
C CYS A 126 8.52 6.39 3.22
N LEU A 127 7.38 6.76 2.66
CA LEU A 127 7.23 7.94 1.80
C LEU A 127 7.60 9.24 2.56
N VAL A 128 7.21 9.38 3.83
CA VAL A 128 7.62 10.53 4.66
C VAL A 128 9.15 10.60 4.81
N LYS A 129 9.82 9.47 5.06
CA LYS A 129 11.30 9.43 5.09
C LYS A 129 11.94 9.80 3.75
N MET A 130 11.22 9.59 2.65
CA MET A 130 11.62 9.99 1.29
C MET A 130 11.30 11.47 0.99
N GLY A 131 10.69 12.21 1.92
CA GLY A 131 10.36 13.62 1.77
C GLY A 131 8.89 13.93 1.46
N ALA A 132 8.00 12.93 1.47
CA ALA A 132 6.56 13.17 1.30
C ALA A 132 5.95 13.86 2.53
N LYS A 133 4.85 14.57 2.30
CA LYS A 133 4.06 15.24 3.34
C LYS A 133 2.70 14.55 3.47
N ILE A 134 2.55 13.73 4.50
CA ILE A 134 1.37 12.89 4.71
C ILE A 134 0.91 13.03 6.16
N ASP A 135 -0.33 13.46 6.34
CA ASP A 135 -1.03 13.52 7.63
C ASP A 135 -2.11 12.44 7.72
N GLY A 136 -2.52 12.10 8.94
CA GLY A 136 -3.57 11.10 9.19
C GLY A 136 -3.12 9.65 9.04
N ILE A 137 -1.80 9.39 9.10
CA ILE A 137 -1.22 8.03 9.08
C ILE A 137 -1.89 7.15 10.16
N ASP A 138 -2.15 5.89 9.83
CA ASP A 138 -2.87 4.91 10.65
C ASP A 138 -4.35 5.25 10.94
N SER A 139 -4.92 6.24 10.24
CA SER A 139 -6.34 6.60 10.29
C SER A 139 -7.08 6.27 8.99
N HIS A 140 -8.41 6.49 8.97
CA HIS A 140 -9.24 6.30 7.78
C HIS A 140 -9.30 7.52 6.85
N THR A 141 -8.59 8.59 7.19
CA THR A 141 -8.50 9.80 6.37
C THR A 141 -7.04 10.19 6.23
N LEU A 142 -6.50 10.09 5.01
CA LEU A 142 -5.15 10.54 4.69
C LEU A 142 -5.22 11.90 4.00
N THR A 143 -4.40 12.85 4.45
CA THR A 143 -4.22 14.14 3.76
C THR A 143 -2.78 14.21 3.26
N ILE A 144 -2.61 14.39 1.95
CA ILE A 144 -1.32 14.34 1.28
C ILE A 144 -1.09 15.67 0.58
N GLN A 145 0.02 16.33 0.92
CA GLN A 145 0.49 17.49 0.16
C GLN A 145 1.51 17.01 -0.86
N GLY A 146 1.18 17.20 -2.14
CA GLY A 146 2.07 16.94 -3.25
C GLY A 146 3.44 17.57 -3.13
N VAL A 147 4.49 16.80 -3.39
CA VAL A 147 5.87 17.30 -3.52
C VAL A 147 6.39 17.10 -4.94
N SER A 148 7.39 17.87 -5.34
CA SER A 148 7.94 17.82 -6.71
C SER A 148 8.81 16.60 -6.95
N GLN A 149 9.41 16.04 -5.91
CA GLN A 149 10.30 14.88 -5.99
C GLN A 149 10.40 14.18 -4.64
N LEU A 150 10.83 12.92 -4.67
CA LEU A 150 11.18 12.12 -3.51
C LEU A 150 12.66 11.74 -3.59
N GLU A 151 13.28 11.54 -2.43
CA GLU A 151 14.64 11.06 -2.29
C GLU A 151 14.68 9.60 -1.86
N GLY A 152 15.84 8.94 -2.03
CA GLY A 152 16.03 7.59 -1.51
C GLY A 152 16.10 7.59 0.02
N ALA A 153 15.49 6.61 0.66
CA ALA A 153 15.50 6.46 2.12
C ALA A 153 15.80 5.02 2.54
N VAL A 154 16.35 4.86 3.74
CA VAL A 154 16.45 3.55 4.41
C VAL A 154 15.23 3.38 5.30
N HIS A 155 14.47 2.32 5.05
CA HIS A 155 13.27 2.01 5.81
C HIS A 155 13.25 0.54 6.21
N ARG A 156 13.08 0.28 7.51
CA ARG A 156 12.86 -1.06 8.05
C ARG A 156 11.37 -1.37 7.94
N VAL A 157 11.04 -2.35 7.12
CA VAL A 157 9.66 -2.80 6.89
C VAL A 157 9.03 -3.29 8.19
N VAL A 158 7.73 -3.02 8.33
CA VAL A 158 6.90 -3.50 9.43
C VAL A 158 6.98 -5.04 9.59
N PRO A 159 7.03 -5.57 10.83
CA PRO A 159 6.98 -7.02 11.06
C PRO A 159 5.70 -7.65 10.51
N ASP A 160 5.81 -8.86 9.95
CA ASP A 160 4.67 -9.57 9.36
C ASP A 160 3.71 -10.07 10.46
N ARG A 161 2.56 -9.39 10.55
CA ARG A 161 1.52 -9.73 11.52
C ARG A 161 0.78 -11.03 11.17
N ILE A 162 0.74 -11.44 9.91
CA ILE A 162 0.09 -12.69 9.50
C ILE A 162 0.98 -13.87 9.92
N GLU A 163 2.28 -13.79 9.64
CA GLU A 163 3.26 -14.79 10.10
C GLU A 163 3.24 -14.95 11.62
N ALA A 164 3.40 -13.85 12.35
CA ALA A 164 3.38 -13.86 13.81
C ALA A 164 2.05 -14.40 14.35
N GLY A 165 0.91 -14.05 13.73
CA GLY A 165 -0.39 -14.61 14.06
C GLY A 165 -0.48 -16.12 13.81
N THR A 166 0.08 -16.62 12.71
CA THR A 166 0.11 -18.04 12.38
C THR A 166 0.91 -18.84 13.41
N TYR A 167 2.09 -18.36 13.82
CA TYR A 167 2.88 -19.02 14.86
C TYR A 167 2.16 -19.02 16.22
N ALA A 168 1.55 -17.90 16.62
CA ALA A 168 0.73 -17.85 17.83
C ALA A 168 -0.39 -18.91 17.79
N MET A 169 -1.11 -19.01 16.67
CA MET A 169 -2.20 -19.98 16.52
C MET A 169 -1.70 -21.43 16.50
N ALA A 170 -0.56 -21.70 15.88
CA ALA A 170 0.02 -23.04 15.82
C ALA A 170 0.38 -23.56 17.23
N VAL A 171 1.02 -22.71 18.05
CA VAL A 171 1.39 -23.07 19.43
C VAL A 171 0.17 -23.11 20.36
N ALA A 172 -0.82 -22.24 20.12
CA ALA A 172 -2.11 -22.31 20.80
C ALA A 172 -2.77 -23.67 20.65
N ALA A 173 -2.82 -24.18 19.43
CA ALA A 173 -3.49 -25.42 19.09
C ALA A 173 -2.84 -26.64 19.77
N THR A 174 -1.56 -26.55 20.12
CA THR A 174 -0.80 -27.61 20.80
C THR A 174 -0.73 -27.42 22.32
N GLY A 175 -1.29 -26.34 22.87
CA GLY A 175 -1.23 -26.01 24.29
C GLY A 175 0.17 -25.62 24.78
N GLY A 176 1.04 -25.19 23.88
CA GLY A 176 2.40 -24.75 24.20
C GLY A 176 2.50 -23.29 24.64
N ASP A 177 3.74 -22.83 24.80
CA ASP A 177 4.07 -21.42 25.06
C ASP A 177 5.10 -20.94 24.02
N VAL A 178 4.97 -19.70 23.57
CA VAL A 178 5.85 -19.11 22.55
C VAL A 178 6.00 -17.61 22.78
N THR A 179 7.22 -17.11 22.56
CA THR A 179 7.53 -15.68 22.49
C THR A 179 7.74 -15.28 21.04
N LEU A 180 6.96 -14.31 20.55
CA LEU A 180 7.05 -13.82 19.17
C LEU A 180 7.94 -12.58 19.11
N LEU A 181 9.22 -12.79 18.84
CA LEU A 181 10.23 -11.73 18.84
C LEU A 181 9.97 -10.70 17.72
N GLY A 182 9.89 -9.43 18.09
CA GLY A 182 9.70 -8.32 17.15
C GLY A 182 8.29 -8.17 16.60
N ALA A 183 7.35 -9.05 16.97
CA ALA A 183 5.93 -8.85 16.66
C ALA A 183 5.37 -7.65 17.46
N ARG A 184 4.45 -6.89 16.86
CA ARG A 184 3.81 -5.75 17.53
C ARG A 184 2.39 -6.11 17.94
N ALA A 185 2.12 -6.10 19.24
CA ALA A 185 0.81 -6.45 19.80
C ALA A 185 -0.33 -5.62 19.17
N GLU A 186 -0.09 -4.33 18.94
CA GLU A 186 -1.05 -3.39 18.35
C GLU A 186 -1.57 -3.81 16.96
N HIS A 187 -0.76 -4.52 16.17
CA HIS A 187 -1.18 -5.00 14.85
C HIS A 187 -2.25 -6.11 14.92
N PHE A 188 -2.46 -6.71 16.09
CA PHE A 188 -3.47 -7.75 16.32
C PHE A 188 -4.74 -7.21 16.99
N GLN A 189 -4.70 -6.01 17.56
CA GLN A 189 -5.71 -5.50 18.49
C GLN A 189 -7.08 -5.22 17.83
N ARG A 190 -7.15 -5.02 16.51
CA ARG A 190 -8.38 -4.49 15.89
C ARG A 190 -9.43 -5.55 15.52
N ARG A 191 -9.09 -6.85 15.46
CA ARG A 191 -10.05 -7.90 15.03
C ARG A 191 -9.92 -9.26 15.70
N VAL A 192 -8.94 -9.49 16.56
CA VAL A 192 -8.84 -10.77 17.25
C VAL A 192 -9.51 -10.65 18.61
N GLY A 193 -10.71 -11.23 18.76
CA GLY A 193 -11.38 -11.31 20.06
C GLY A 193 -10.43 -11.85 21.14
N GLY A 194 -10.67 -11.52 22.41
CA GLY A 194 -9.74 -11.68 23.55
C GLY A 194 -9.20 -13.10 23.86
N GLY A 195 -9.33 -14.07 22.96
CA GLY A 195 -8.63 -15.35 22.97
C GLY A 195 -7.14 -15.23 22.65
N VAL A 196 -6.71 -14.47 21.63
CA VAL A 196 -5.28 -14.39 21.25
C VAL A 196 -4.46 -13.52 22.20
N GLN A 197 -5.05 -12.47 22.78
CA GLN A 197 -4.40 -11.67 23.82
C GLN A 197 -4.06 -12.48 25.08
N ARG A 198 -4.84 -13.51 25.41
CA ARG A 198 -4.55 -14.41 26.54
C ARG A 198 -3.42 -15.41 26.26
N LEU A 199 -3.10 -15.59 24.99
CA LEU A 199 -2.27 -16.68 24.52
C LEU A 199 -0.83 -16.22 24.24
N CYS A 200 -0.65 -14.97 23.80
CA CYS A 200 0.66 -14.32 23.74
C CYS A 200 0.98 -13.64 25.08
N ARG A 201 1.37 -14.42 26.10
CA ARG A 201 1.76 -13.86 27.42
C ARG A 201 3.07 -13.06 27.39
N HIS A 202 3.88 -13.22 26.34
CA HIS A 202 5.17 -12.54 26.19
C HIS A 202 5.32 -12.02 24.75
N LEU A 203 4.92 -10.77 24.51
CA LEU A 203 5.27 -10.01 23.31
C LEU A 203 6.32 -8.97 23.73
N GLU A 204 7.59 -9.24 23.44
CA GLU A 204 8.67 -8.32 23.77
C GLU A 204 9.02 -7.46 22.54
N PRO A 205 8.85 -6.12 22.61
CA PRO A 205 9.43 -5.25 21.61
C PRO A 205 10.96 -5.34 21.71
N ARG A 206 11.64 -5.54 20.58
CA ARG A 206 13.10 -5.37 20.54
C ARG A 206 13.42 -3.87 20.59
N GLU A 207 14.05 -3.42 21.67
CA GLU A 207 14.94 -2.26 21.59
C GLU A 207 16.19 -2.70 20.81
N CYS A 208 16.38 -2.15 19.62
CA CYS A 208 17.64 -2.34 18.90
C CYS A 208 18.68 -1.40 19.53
N GLY A 209 19.58 -1.96 20.34
CA GLY A 209 20.89 -1.36 20.54
C GLY A 209 21.54 -1.11 19.19
N GLY A 210 22.15 0.07 19.05
CA GLY A 210 22.85 0.45 17.83
C GLY A 210 24.09 -0.40 17.63
N ASP A 211 24.25 -0.85 16.39
CA ASP A 211 25.51 -1.15 15.70
C ASP A 211 25.28 -0.91 14.20
#